data_AF-A0A7Z0TFD2-F1
#
_entry.id   AF-A0A7Z0TFD2-F1
#
_cell.length_a   1.000
_cell.length_b   1.000
_cell.length_c   1.000
_cell.angle_alpha   90.00
_cell.angle_beta   90.00
_cell.angle_gamma   90.00
#
_symmetry.space_group_name_H-M   'P 1'
#
loop_
_entity.id
_entity.type
_entity.pdbx_description
1 polymer ?
#
loop_
_entity_poly.entity_id
_entity_poly.type
_entity_poly.pdbx_seq_one_letter_code
_entity_poly.pdbx_strand_id
1 'polypeptide(L)' 'MPTTPPPTGPPRPAAAVNAAIRGLLERTRRRLSDAERREYEALLTEWHHATAAERLRESMTTAA' A
#
# COMPACT_ATOMS: atom_id res chain seq x y z
N MET A 1 7.01 32.60 -0.24
CA MET A 1 7.25 31.22 -0.70
C MET A 1 6.00 30.40 -0.42
N PRO A 2 5.29 29.83 -1.41
CA PRO A 2 4.18 28.95 -1.11
C PRO A 2 4.74 27.58 -0.70
N THR A 3 4.55 27.20 0.55
CA THR A 3 4.72 25.82 1.00
C THR A 3 3.55 25.02 0.45
N THR A 4 3.69 24.47 -0.75
CA THR A 4 2.72 23.51 -1.28
C THR A 4 2.63 22.36 -0.27
N PRO A 5 1.48 22.14 0.39
CA PRO A 5 1.32 20.99 1.27
C PRO A 5 1.54 19.72 0.43
N PRO A 6 2.22 18.69 0.96
CA PRO A 6 2.37 17.44 0.24
C PRO A 6 0.97 16.91 -0.11
N PRO A 7 0.79 16.31 -1.29
CA PRO A 7 -0.50 15.80 -1.73
C PRO A 7 -1.01 14.83 -0.67
N THR A 8 -1.96 15.30 0.15
CA THR A 8 -2.63 14.49 1.17
C THR A 8 -3.74 13.73 0.47
N GLY A 9 -3.33 12.94 -0.53
CA GLY A 9 -4.23 12.00 -1.17
C GLY A 9 -4.67 10.95 -0.15
N PRO A 10 -5.87 10.37 -0.30
CA PRO A 10 -6.24 9.21 0.48
C PRO A 10 -5.14 8.15 0.36
N PRO A 11 -4.79 7.44 1.45
CA PRO A 11 -3.88 6.31 1.36
C PRO A 11 -4.40 5.35 0.28
N ARG A 12 -3.48 4.78 -0.51
CA ARG A 12 -3.85 3.85 -1.56
C ARG A 12 -4.66 2.69 -0.95
N PRO A 13 -5.77 2.27 -1.57
CA PRO A 13 -6.55 1.14 -1.09
C PRO A 13 -5.68 -0.12 -0.99
N ALA A 14 -5.92 -0.97 0.01
CA ALA A 14 -5.14 -2.19 0.21
C ALA A 14 -5.19 -3.09 -1.04
N ALA A 15 -6.34 -3.10 -1.73
CA ALA A 15 -6.49 -3.81 -3.01
C ALA A 15 -5.52 -3.32 -4.09
N ALA A 16 -5.29 -2.00 -4.17
CA ALA A 16 -4.38 -1.41 -5.16
C ALA A 16 -2.91 -1.70 -4.84
N VAL A 17 -2.54 -1.71 -3.56
CA VAL A 17 -1.18 -2.09 -3.13
C VAL A 17 -0.93 -3.58 -3.36
N ASN A 18 -1.90 -4.43 -3.03
CA ASN A 18 -1.83 -5.87 -3.30
C ASN A 18 -1.72 -6.18 -4.80
N ALA A 19 -2.40 -5.41 -5.67
CA ALA A 19 -2.24 -5.53 -7.11
C ALA A 19 -0.81 -5.20 -7.56
N ALA A 20 -0.18 -4.17 -6.98
CA ALA A 20 1.22 -3.83 -7.26
C ALA A 20 2.19 -4.94 -6.80
N ILE A 21 1.96 -5.52 -5.61
CA ILE A 21 2.73 -6.67 -5.11
C ILE A 21 2.63 -7.86 -6.08
N ARG A 22 1.42 -8.18 -6.55
CA ARG A 22 1.21 -9.26 -7.52
C ARG A 22 1.91 -8.98 -8.85
N GLY A 23 1.80 -7.77 -9.37
CA GLY A 23 2.48 -7.35 -10.60
C GLY A 23 4.01 -7.45 -10.48
N LEU A 24 4.58 -7.05 -9.35
CA LEU A 24 6.01 -7.21 -9.07
C LEU A 24 6.43 -8.68 -9.08
N LEU A 25 5.67 -9.54 -8.39
CA LEU A 25 5.94 -10.98 -8.36
C LEU A 25 5.78 -11.64 -9.73
N GLU A 26 4.80 -11.23 -10.54
CA GLU A 26 4.60 -11.74 -11.89
C GLU A 26 5.74 -11.34 -12.83
N ARG A 27 6.10 -10.05 -12.83
CA ARG A 27 7.21 -9.51 -13.63
C ARG A 27 8.54 -10.21 -13.33
N THR A 28 8.78 -10.49 -12.06
CA THR A 28 10.02 -11.12 -11.58
C THR A 28 9.98 -12.64 -11.62
N ARG A 29 8.86 -13.25 -12.05
CA ARG A 29 8.61 -14.70 -11.94
C ARG A 29 8.88 -15.22 -10.52
N ARG A 30 8.51 -14.41 -9.51
CA ARG A 30 8.72 -14.65 -8.08
C ARG A 30 10.19 -14.74 -7.66
N ARG A 31 11.12 -14.29 -8.50
CA ARG A 31 12.56 -14.22 -8.20
C ARG A 31 12.98 -12.76 -8.07
N LEU A 32 12.89 -12.24 -6.85
CA LEU A 32 13.23 -10.86 -6.54
C LEU A 32 14.75 -10.70 -6.41
N SER A 33 15.31 -9.75 -7.16
CA SER A 33 16.63 -9.17 -6.87
C SER A 33 16.60 -8.37 -5.55
N ASP A 34 17.75 -7.93 -5.05
CA ASP A 34 17.81 -7.11 -3.82
C ASP A 34 17.04 -5.80 -3.94
N ALA A 35 17.03 -5.19 -5.13
CA ALA A 35 16.24 -3.99 -5.39
C ALA A 35 14.73 -4.29 -5.35
N GLU A 36 14.31 -5.35 -6.02
CA GLU A 36 12.89 -5.77 -6.07
C GLU A 36 12.41 -6.30 -4.72
N ARG A 37 13.30 -6.85 -3.90
CA ARG A 37 13.01 -7.23 -2.52
C ARG A 37 12.71 -6.01 -1.66
N ARG A 38 13.50 -4.94 -1.77
CA ARG A 38 13.23 -3.67 -1.07
C ARG A 38 11.91 -3.06 -1.50
N GLU A 39 11.61 -3.11 -2.80
CA GLU A 39 10.33 -2.65 -3.34
C GLU A 39 9.16 -3.49 -2.79
N TYR A 40 9.31 -4.82 -2.76
CA TYR A 40 8.33 -5.74 -2.19
C TYR A 40 8.08 -5.47 -0.70
N GLU A 41 9.14 -5.25 0.09
CA GLU A 41 9.05 -4.93 1.52
C GLU A 41 8.34 -3.59 1.75
N ALA A 42 8.66 -2.56 0.97
CA ALA A 42 7.98 -1.27 1.03
C ALA A 42 6.48 -1.40 0.71
N LEU A 43 6.14 -2.16 -0.35
CA LEU A 43 4.75 -2.42 -0.71
C LEU A 43 4.01 -3.24 0.35
N LEU A 44 4.67 -4.20 1.01
CA LEU A 44 4.10 -4.94 2.13
C LEU A 44 3.78 -4.04 3.32
N THR A 45 4.70 -3.15 3.69
CA THR A 45 4.47 -2.18 4.76
C THR A 45 3.29 -1.26 4.42
N GLU A 46 3.24 -0.74 3.19
CA GLU A 46 2.12 0.09 2.71
C GLU A 46 0.80 -0.68 2.77
N TRP A 47 0.79 -1.95 2.35
CA TRP A 47 -0.40 -2.81 2.40
C TRP A 47 -0.89 -3.05 3.84
N HIS A 48 0.02 -3.26 4.79
CA HIS A 48 -0.33 -3.40 6.20
C HIS A 48 -0.98 -2.13 6.77
N HIS A 49 -0.46 -0.96 6.42
CA HIS A 49 -1.08 0.31 6.83
C HIS A 49 -2.45 0.52 6.18
N ALA A 50 -2.59 0.22 4.88
CA ALA A 50 -3.85 0.35 4.16
C ALA A 50 -4.93 -0.58 4.73
N THR A 51 -4.60 -1.86 4.98
CA THR A 51 -5.55 -2.81 5.58
C THR A 51 -5.97 -2.44 7.00
N ALA A 52 -5.04 -1.91 7.81
CA ALA A 52 -5.36 -1.44 9.16
C ALA A 52 -6.30 -0.22 9.12
N ALA A 53 -6.04 0.74 8.22
CA ALA A 53 -6.87 1.92 8.04
C ALA A 53 -8.28 1.59 7.53
N GLU A 54 -8.39 0.65 6.59
CA GLU A 54 -9.67 0.16 6.07
C GLU A 54 -10.51 -0.52 7.16
N ARG A 55 -9.90 -1.44 7.94
CA ARG A 55 -10.58 -2.10 9.07
C ARG A 55 -11.07 -1.10 10.13
N LEU A 56 -10.26 -0.07 10.43
CA LEU A 56 -10.67 0.98 11.35
C LEU A 56 -11.91 1.72 10.84
N ARG A 57 -11.94 2.09 9.55
CA ARG A 57 -13.11 2.72 8.93
C ARG A 57 -14.36 1.84 8.99
N GLU A 58 -14.22 0.55 8.70
CA GLU A 58 -15.33 -0.42 8.75
C GLU A 58 -15.90 -0.55 10.18
N SER A 59 -15.02 -0.61 11.19
CA SER A 59 -15.43 -0.66 12.59
C SER A 59 -16.19 0.60 13.04
N MET A 60 -15.76 1.78 12.60
CA MET A 60 -16.44 3.04 12.88
C MET A 60 -17.81 3.15 12.19
N THR A 61 -17.95 2.55 11.01
CA THR A 61 -19.22 2.58 10.24
C THR A 61 -20.26 1.63 10.83
N THR A 62 -19.83 0.52 11.45
CA THR A 62 -20.74 -0.47 12.04
C THR A 62 -21.22 -0.10 13.45
N ALA A 63 -20.56 0.87 14.11
CA ALA A 63 -20.85 1.29 15.48
C ALA A 63 -21.83 2.48 15.61
N ALA A 64 -22.47 2.91 14.51
CA ALA A 64 -23.42 4.03 14.45
C ALA A 64 -24.85 3.54 14.19
#